data_AF-A0A522W974-F1
#
_entry.id   AF-A0A522W974-F1
#
_cell.length_a   1.000
_cell.length_b   1.000
_cell.length_c   1.000
_cell.angle_alpha   90.00
_cell.angle_beta   90.00
_cell.angle_gamma   90.00
#
_symmetry.space_group_name_H-M   'P 1'
#
loop_
_entity.id
_entity.type
_entity.pdbx_description
1 polymer ?
#
loop_
_entity_poly.entity_id
_entity_poly.type
_entity_poly.pdbx_seq_one_letter_code
_entity_poly.pdbx_strand_id
1 'polypeptide(L)'
;MLNLRPATGNGGLIALADAEVLVDGVSIQVHGLRVSRLPDGRLGVEAPTTRNEAGRWVPSITLPPELGRAMTSAVLATTGCERLVV
;
A
#
# COMPACT_ATOMS: atom_id res chain seq x y z
N MET A 1 -11.74 2.40 -6.73
CA MET A 1 -11.95 2.84 -5.33
C MET A 1 -10.60 2.95 -4.64
N LEU A 2 -10.37 4.00 -3.85
CA LEU A 2 -9.14 4.16 -3.06
C LEU A 2 -9.52 4.65 -1.66
N ASN A 3 -9.09 3.91 -0.63
CA ASN A 3 -9.35 4.22 0.78
C ASN A 3 -8.03 4.23 1.55
N LEU A 4 -7.85 5.21 2.44
CA LEU A 4 -6.65 5.36 3.28
C LEU A 4 -7.03 5.37 4.75
N ARG A 5 -6.30 4.59 5.55
CA ARG A 5 -6.49 4.44 6.99
C ARG A 5 -5.17 4.74 7.70
N PRO A 6 -5.05 5.86 8.44
CA PRO A 6 -3.83 6.17 9.18
C PRO A 6 -3.46 5.04 10.15
N ALA A 7 -2.17 4.73 10.23
CA ALA A 7 -1.65 3.85 11.26
C ALA A 7 -1.45 4.67 12.55
N THR A 8 -1.73 4.06 13.70
CA THR A 8 -1.64 4.72 15.02
C THR A 8 -0.38 4.36 15.80
N GLY A 9 0.52 3.56 15.21
CA GLY A 9 1.76 3.12 15.84
C GLY A 9 2.95 4.04 15.55
N ASN A 10 3.94 4.05 16.44
CA ASN A 10 5.18 4.86 16.31
C ASN A 10 6.23 4.24 15.36
N GLY A 11 5.80 3.35 14.46
CA GLY A 11 6.70 2.64 13.53
C GLY A 11 6.84 3.34 12.18
N GLY A 12 7.55 2.69 11.26
CA GLY A 12 7.68 3.19 9.87
C GLY A 12 6.39 3.12 9.05
N LEU A 13 5.36 2.40 9.52
CA LEU A 13 4.05 2.32 8.85
C LEU A 13 3.24 3.58 9.16
N ILE A 14 2.83 4.30 8.11
CA ILE A 14 2.10 5.56 8.21
C ILE A 14 0.61 5.36 7.96
N ALA A 15 0.25 4.48 7.02
CA ALA A 15 -1.14 4.18 6.70
C ALA A 15 -1.29 2.80 6.05
N LEU A 16 -2.53 2.30 6.04
CA LEU A 16 -2.98 1.21 5.18
C LEU A 16 -3.86 1.79 4.08
N ALA A 17 -3.64 1.34 2.85
CA ALA A 17 -4.45 1.71 1.70
C ALA A 17 -5.19 0.49 1.13
N ASP A 18 -6.42 0.70 0.70
CA ASP A 18 -7.15 -0.25 -0.15
C ASP A 18 -7.32 0.40 -1.51
N ALA A 19 -6.91 -0.29 -2.57
CA ALA A 19 -6.94 0.25 -3.93
C ALA A 19 -7.54 -0.77 -4.91
N GLU A 20 -8.10 -0.25 -5.99
CA GLU A 20 -8.68 -1.03 -7.07
C GLU A 20 -7.88 -0.81 -8.35
N VAL A 21 -7.66 -1.90 -9.10
CA VAL A 21 -7.07 -1.86 -10.43
C VAL A 21 -7.98 -2.58 -11.42
N LEU A 22 -8.14 -1.99 -12.61
CA LEU A 22 -8.90 -2.58 -13.71
C LEU A 22 -7.93 -3.19 -14.71
N VAL A 23 -8.05 -4.50 -14.93
CA VAL A 23 -7.22 -5.26 -15.89
C VAL A 23 -8.16 -5.95 -16.86
N ASP A 24 -8.16 -5.53 -18.12
CA ASP A 24 -9.02 -6.10 -19.18
C ASP A 24 -10.50 -6.23 -18.79
N GLY A 25 -11.03 -5.21 -18.12
CA GLY A 25 -12.42 -5.18 -17.63
C GLY A 25 -12.66 -5.93 -16.32
N VAL A 26 -11.65 -6.60 -15.77
CA VAL A 26 -11.71 -7.25 -14.45
C VAL A 26 -11.23 -6.29 -13.37
N SER A 27 -12.11 -6.01 -12.41
CA SER A 27 -11.77 -5.21 -11.22
C SER A 27 -11.11 -6.11 -10.17
N ILE A 28 -9.90 -5.73 -9.75
CA ILE A 28 -9.14 -6.37 -8.68
C ILE A 28 -8.99 -5.38 -7.54
N GLN A 29 -9.54 -5.73 -6.38
CA GLN A 29 -9.36 -4.97 -5.15
C GLN A 29 -8.21 -5.54 -4.33
N VAL A 30 -7.27 -4.67 -3.97
CA VAL A 30 -6.12 -5.01 -3.12
C VAL A 30 -6.27 -4.25 -1.81
N HIS A 31 -6.48 -4.98 -0.73
CA HIS A 31 -6.65 -4.41 0.60
C HIS A 31 -5.34 -4.47 1.39
N GLY A 32 -5.13 -3.47 2.24
CA GLY A 32 -4.00 -3.47 3.18
C GLY A 32 -2.63 -3.22 2.56
N LEU A 33 -2.57 -2.47 1.46
CA LEU A 33 -1.31 -1.89 0.96
C LEU A 33 -0.67 -1.07 2.07
N ARG A 34 0.62 -1.22 2.26
CA ARG A 34 1.35 -0.61 3.38
C ARG A 34 2.01 0.67 2.91
N VAL A 35 1.54 1.81 3.39
CA VAL A 35 2.21 3.11 3.18
C VAL A 35 3.20 3.31 4.31
N SER A 36 4.49 3.37 3.99
CA SER A 36 5.55 3.47 4.99
C SER A 36 6.61 4.49 4.62
N ARG A 37 7.33 5.00 5.63
CA ARG A 37 8.51 5.83 5.43
C ARG A 37 9.70 4.93 5.11
N LEU A 38 10.34 5.18 3.98
CA LEU A 38 11.55 4.53 3.54
C LEU A 38 12.78 5.09 4.27
N PRO A 39 13.92 4.36 4.28
CA PRO A 39 15.15 4.83 4.94
C PRO A 39 15.67 6.19 4.45
N ASP A 40 15.38 6.56 3.21
CA ASP A 40 15.74 7.86 2.61
C ASP A 40 14.74 8.99 2.95
N GLY A 41 13.74 8.70 3.80
CA GLY A 41 12.73 9.64 4.25
C GLY A 41 11.51 9.77 3.33
N ARG A 42 11.53 9.19 2.13
CA ARG A 42 10.40 9.19 1.19
C ARG A 42 9.29 8.26 1.65
N LEU A 43 8.09 8.42 1.10
CA LEU A 43 7.02 7.44 1.26
C LEU A 43 7.15 6.34 0.20
N GLY A 44 6.96 5.10 0.64
CA GLY A 44 6.83 3.92 -0.19
C GLY A 44 5.49 3.25 0.03
N VAL A 45 5.04 2.51 -0.98
CA VAL A 45 3.83 1.67 -0.90
C VAL A 45 4.23 0.25 -1.22
N GLU A 46 3.96 -0.66 -0.30
CA GLU A 46 4.27 -2.09 -0.43
C GLU A 46 2.98 -2.92 -0.49
N ALA A 47 3.05 -4.07 -1.15
CA ALA A 47 1.96 -5.04 -1.15
C ALA A 47 1.61 -5.48 0.29
N PRO A 48 0.35 -5.87 0.56
CA PRO A 48 0.00 -6.52 1.82
C PRO A 48 0.89 -7.75 2.03
N THR A 49 1.20 -8.03 3.29
CA THR A 49 1.97 -9.20 3.68
C THR A 49 1.18 -10.07 4.64
N THR A 50 1.43 -11.38 4.58
CA THR A 50 0.87 -12.38 5.48
C THR A 50 2.00 -13.21 6.08
N ARG A 51 1.74 -13.89 7.19
CA ARG A 51 2.67 -14.86 7.77
C ARG A 51 2.50 -16.19 7.07
N ASN A 52 3.60 -16.78 6.61
CA ASN A 52 3.60 -18.16 6.14
C ASN A 52 3.70 -19.15 7.33
N GLU A 53 3.70 -20.45 7.03
CA GLU A 53 3.78 -21.53 8.03
C GLU A 53 5.03 -21.46 8.91
N ALA A 54 6.14 -20.93 8.38
CA ALA A 54 7.38 -20.70 9.11
C ALA A 54 7.36 -19.39 9.93
N GLY A 55 6.22 -18.71 9.99
CA GLY A 55 6.07 -17.43 10.68
C GLY A 55 6.84 -16.28 10.01
N ARG A 56 7.22 -16.37 8.74
CA ARG A 56 7.88 -15.28 8.00
C ARG A 56 6.85 -14.41 7.28
N TRP A 57 7.09 -13.10 7.22
CA TRP A 57 6.30 -12.21 6.38
C TRP A 57 6.62 -12.47 4.91
N VAL A 58 5.57 -12.71 4.12
CA VAL A 58 5.64 -12.88 2.67
C VAL A 58 4.57 -12.02 2.00
N PRO A 59 4.76 -11.57 0.75
CA PRO A 59 3.71 -10.86 0.01
C PRO A 59 2.44 -11.70 -0.07
N SER A 60 1.28 -11.10 0.24
CA SER A 60 -0.03 -11.75 0.08
C SER A 60 -0.49 -11.75 -1.37
N ILE A 61 0.05 -10.83 -2.19
CA ILE A 61 -0.19 -10.74 -3.62
C ILE A 61 1.13 -10.38 -4.31
N THR A 62 1.38 -10.99 -5.47
CA THR A 62 2.47 -10.59 -6.36
C THR A 62 1.85 -9.92 -7.56
N LEU A 63 2.15 -8.63 -7.74
CA LEU A 63 1.72 -7.87 -8.90
C LEU A 63 2.89 -7.74 -9.89
N PRO A 64 2.61 -7.74 -11.20
CA PRO A 64 3.62 -7.37 -12.17
C PRO A 64 4.06 -5.90 -11.93
N PRO A 65 5.31 -5.54 -12.26
CA PRO A 65 5.87 -4.23 -11.93
C PRO A 65 5.03 -3.04 -12.40
N GLU A 66 4.35 -3.18 -13.54
CA GLU A 66 3.49 -2.17 -14.14
C GLU A 66 2.30 -1.85 -13.24
N LEU A 67 1.60 -2.88 -12.75
CA LEU A 67 0.47 -2.71 -11.84
C LEU A 67 0.92 -2.23 -10.47
N GLY A 68 2.04 -2.76 -9.96
CA GLY A 68 2.64 -2.31 -8.71
C GLY A 68 2.94 -0.82 -8.73
N ARG A 69 3.61 -0.33 -9.78
CA ARG A 69 3.92 1.10 -9.96
C ARG A 69 2.67 1.95 -10.08
N ALA A 70 1.70 1.54 -10.89
CA ALA A 70 0.44 2.28 -11.07
C ALA A 70 -0.31 2.43 -9.73
N MET A 71 -0.39 1.36 -8.95
CA MET A 71 -1.03 1.38 -7.62
C MET A 71 -0.25 2.25 -6.63
N THR A 72 1.07 2.14 -6.58
CA THR A 72 1.92 3.01 -5.75
C THR A 72 1.70 4.48 -6.10
N SER A 73 1.71 4.84 -7.38
CA SER A 73 1.46 6.21 -7.84
C SER A 73 0.09 6.72 -7.42
N ALA A 74 -0.96 5.91 -7.57
CA ALA A 74 -2.31 6.29 -7.16
C ALA A 74 -2.42 6.53 -5.65
N VAL A 75 -1.86 5.64 -4.84
CA VAL A 75 -1.89 5.74 -3.37
C VAL A 75 -1.07 6.95 -2.88
N LEU A 76 0.11 7.20 -3.48
CA LEU A 76 0.96 8.33 -3.12
C LEU A 76 0.36 9.68 -3.52
N ALA A 77 -0.36 9.74 -4.64
CA ALA A 77 -1.08 10.95 -5.04
C ALA A 77 -2.13 11.37 -4.00
N THR A 78 -2.78 10.40 -3.34
CA THR A 78 -3.81 10.67 -2.32
C THR A 78 -3.21 10.97 -0.94
N THR A 79 -2.00 10.49 -0.64
CA THR A 79 -1.29 10.91 0.59
C THR A 79 -0.73 12.33 0.50
N GLY A 80 -0.68 12.91 -0.71
CA GLY A 80 -0.18 14.26 -1.00
C GLY A 80 -1.18 15.41 -0.82
N CYS A 81 -2.46 15.15 -0.53
CA CYS A 81 -3.45 16.19 -0.27
C CYS A 81 -4.38 15.77 0.89
N GLU A 82 -4.56 16.67 1.85
CA GLU A 82 -5.49 16.55 2.99
C GLU A 82 -5.04 15.67 4.17
N ARG A 83 -4.11 16.25 4.94
CA ARG A 83 -4.10 16.14 6.42
C ARG A 83 -3.67 14.78 6.97
N LEU A 84 -2.38 14.45 6.80
CA LEU A 84 -1.67 13.67 7.81
C LEU A 84 -1.32 14.63 8.96
N VAL A 85 -2.16 14.63 10.00
CA VAL A 85 -1.85 15.32 11.27
C VAL A 85 -0.61 14.61 11.84
N VAL A 86 0.49 15.35 11.90
CA VAL A 86 1.68 15.02 12.71
C VAL A 86 1.36 15.34 14.16
#